data_AF-A0A9P8F4S4-F1
#
_entry.id   AF-A0A9P8F4S4-F1
#
_cell.length_a   1.000
_cell.length_b   1.000
_cell.length_c   1.000
_cell.angle_alpha   90.00
_cell.angle_beta   90.00
_cell.angle_gamma   90.00
#
_symmetry.space_group_name_H-M   'P 1'
#
loop_
_entity.id
_entity.type
_entity.pdbx_description
1 polymer ?
#
loop_
_entity_poly.entity_id
_entity_poly.type
_entity_poly.pdbx_seq_one_letter_code
_entity_poly.pdbx_strand_id
1 'polypeptide(L)'
;GMAVGYQHPNVTTHVGDGFKFLDDKKGEFDVIITDSSDPEGPAEALFQKPYFELLKGALREGGVITTQGSENQWLHLPLITKLKQDCKQVFPNVEYAYTTIPTYPSGQIGFMVCCLDANRNLKKPVRQWSEAEEDKLCKYYNKEIHEAAFVLPNFAKKALK
;
A
#
# COMPACT_ATOMS: atom_id res chain seq x y z
N GLY A 1 26.47 -4.17 2.48
CA GLY A 1 26.14 -3.73 3.85
C GLY A 1 24.67 -3.43 3.91
N MET A 2 24.01 -3.64 5.05
CA MET A 2 22.57 -3.34 5.22
C MET A 2 22.24 -1.91 4.76
N ALA A 3 21.03 -1.70 4.25
CA ALA A 3 20.59 -0.39 3.77
C ALA A 3 20.78 0.68 4.86
N VAL A 4 21.29 1.87 4.50
CA VAL A 4 21.53 3.00 5.42
C VAL A 4 20.30 3.39 6.25
N GLY A 5 19.10 3.04 5.79
CA GLY A 5 17.85 3.23 6.52
C GLY A 5 17.80 2.55 7.90
N TYR A 6 18.45 1.40 8.08
CA TYR A 6 18.48 0.70 9.38
C TYR A 6 19.24 1.45 10.47
N GLN A 7 20.06 2.45 10.11
CA GLN A 7 20.85 3.24 11.06
C GLN A 7 20.12 4.49 11.56
N HIS A 8 18.93 4.77 11.05
CA HIS A 8 18.17 5.96 11.46
C HIS A 8 17.69 5.80 12.91
N PRO A 9 17.83 6.81 13.79
CA PRO A 9 17.54 6.68 15.22
C PRO A 9 16.08 6.36 15.55
N ASN A 10 15.15 6.69 14.64
CA ASN A 10 13.73 6.37 14.80
C ASN A 10 13.36 4.95 14.32
N VAL A 11 14.32 4.17 13.82
CA VAL A 11 14.06 2.80 13.35
C VAL A 11 14.27 1.82 14.50
N THR A 12 13.23 1.04 14.79
CA THR A 12 13.31 -0.14 15.65
C THR A 12 13.06 -1.37 14.79
N THR A 13 14.01 -2.30 14.76
CA THR A 13 13.92 -3.51 13.94
C THR A 13 13.49 -4.71 14.78
N HIS A 14 12.45 -5.40 14.31
CA HIS A 14 11.97 -6.65 14.88
C HIS A 14 12.15 -7.76 13.86
N VAL A 15 12.81 -8.86 14.24
CA VAL A 15 12.97 -10.05 13.39
C VAL A 15 11.92 -11.07 13.80
N GLY A 16 10.93 -11.32 12.94
CA GLY A 16 9.84 -12.23 13.22
C GLY A 16 8.74 -12.16 12.16
N ASP A 17 7.63 -12.85 12.45
CA ASP A 17 6.42 -12.82 11.63
C ASP A 17 5.66 -11.51 11.85
N GLY A 18 5.49 -10.72 10.79
CA GLY A 18 4.79 -9.44 10.84
C GLY A 18 3.31 -9.56 11.19
N PHE A 19 2.67 -10.70 10.89
CA PHE A 19 1.30 -10.97 11.32
C PHE A 19 1.24 -11.08 12.84
N LYS A 20 2.09 -11.94 13.43
CA LYS A 20 2.15 -12.12 14.90
C LYS A 20 2.56 -10.85 15.63
N PHE A 21 3.40 -10.02 15.01
CA PHE A 21 3.79 -8.73 15.57
C PHE A 21 2.61 -7.79 15.80
N LEU A 22 1.54 -7.90 15.01
CA LEU A 22 0.38 -7.02 15.09
C LEU A 22 -0.72 -7.52 16.04
N ASP A 23 -0.64 -8.77 16.53
CA ASP A 23 -1.70 -9.40 17.35
C ASP A 23 -2.08 -8.55 18.57
N ASP A 24 -1.07 -8.01 19.26
CA ASP A 24 -1.23 -7.21 20.47
C ASP A 24 -1.26 -5.69 20.22
N LYS A 25 -1.08 -5.23 18.98
CA LYS A 25 -1.03 -3.81 18.63
C LYS A 25 -2.43 -3.28 18.37
N LYS A 26 -2.81 -2.21 19.08
CA LYS A 26 -4.11 -1.54 18.93
C LYS A 26 -3.95 -0.03 18.92
N GLY A 27 -4.33 0.62 17.82
CA GLY A 27 -4.25 2.08 17.72
C GLY A 27 -2.83 2.65 17.86
N GLU A 28 -1.82 1.92 17.40
CA GLU A 28 -0.42 2.30 17.60
C GLU A 28 0.19 3.02 16.39
N PHE A 29 -0.29 2.73 15.18
CA PHE A 29 0.33 3.20 13.95
C PHE A 29 -0.56 4.19 13.19
N ASP A 30 0.02 5.29 12.71
CA ASP A 30 -0.66 6.20 11.79
C ASP A 30 -0.66 5.64 10.35
N VAL A 31 0.45 4.96 9.99
CA VAL A 31 0.65 4.35 8.66
C VAL A 31 1.26 2.96 8.83
N ILE A 32 0.75 1.98 8.09
CA ILE A 32 1.36 0.66 7.97
C ILE A 32 1.66 0.39 6.48
N ILE A 33 2.87 -0.05 6.18
CA ILE A 33 3.30 -0.44 4.82
C ILE A 33 3.65 -1.92 4.86
N THR A 34 2.95 -2.71 4.05
CA THR A 34 3.27 -4.12 3.82
C THR A 34 4.06 -4.23 2.53
N ASP A 35 5.39 -4.33 2.64
CA ASP A 35 6.32 -4.55 1.52
C ASP A 35 6.69 -6.03 1.47
N SER A 36 5.85 -6.83 0.80
CA SER A 36 5.99 -8.30 0.69
C SER A 36 6.47 -8.74 -0.70
N SER A 37 6.73 -10.04 -0.83
CA SER A 37 6.82 -10.72 -2.13
C SER A 37 5.43 -11.18 -2.60
N ASP A 38 5.37 -11.67 -3.84
CA ASP A 38 4.19 -12.31 -4.43
C ASP A 38 3.54 -13.34 -3.48
N PRO A 39 2.22 -13.54 -3.55
CA PRO A 39 1.43 -14.33 -2.60
C PRO A 39 1.64 -15.85 -2.75
N GLU A 40 2.88 -16.29 -2.61
CA GLU A 40 3.27 -17.70 -2.57
C GLU A 40 3.83 -18.04 -1.19
N GLY A 41 3.46 -19.23 -0.69
CA GLY A 41 3.92 -19.74 0.60
C GLY A 41 3.49 -18.84 1.79
N PRO A 42 4.40 -18.42 2.67
CA PRO A 42 4.04 -17.69 3.90
C PRO A 42 3.38 -16.32 3.64
N ALA A 43 3.52 -15.76 2.44
CA ALA A 43 2.93 -14.48 2.09
C ALA A 43 1.41 -14.57 1.83
N GLU A 44 0.84 -15.73 1.53
CA GLU A 44 -0.60 -15.88 1.20
C GLU A 44 -1.53 -15.31 2.29
N ALA A 45 -1.16 -15.50 3.56
CA ALA A 45 -1.93 -15.01 4.70
C ALA A 45 -2.04 -13.47 4.72
N LEU A 46 -1.07 -12.74 4.13
CA LEU A 46 -1.03 -11.27 4.07
C LEU A 46 -2.01 -10.69 3.04
N PHE A 47 -2.74 -11.53 2.31
CA PHE A 47 -3.67 -11.12 1.26
C PHE A 47 -5.12 -11.51 1.60
N GLN A 48 -5.35 -12.03 2.81
CA GLN A 48 -6.66 -12.48 3.25
C GLN A 48 -7.32 -11.46 4.17
N LYS A 49 -8.66 -11.47 4.21
CA LYS A 49 -9.47 -10.57 5.05
C LYS A 49 -9.03 -10.49 6.53
N PRO A 50 -8.67 -11.59 7.22
CA PRO A 50 -8.22 -11.52 8.61
C PRO A 50 -6.99 -10.64 8.81
N TYR A 51 -6.08 -10.60 7.83
CA TYR A 51 -4.92 -9.71 7.90
C TYR A 51 -5.33 -8.23 7.81
N PHE A 52 -6.26 -7.89 6.94
CA PHE A 52 -6.78 -6.52 6.85
C PHE A 52 -7.51 -6.08 8.13
N GLU A 53 -8.24 -6.99 8.78
CA GLU A 53 -8.86 -6.72 10.09
C GLU A 53 -7.81 -6.48 11.18
N LEU A 54 -6.73 -7.25 11.16
CA LEU A 54 -5.59 -7.07 12.06
C LEU A 54 -4.91 -5.71 11.85
N LEU A 55 -4.63 -5.35 10.59
CA LEU A 55 -4.08 -4.03 10.21
C LEU A 55 -4.99 -2.90 10.67
N LYS A 56 -6.30 -3.01 10.44
CA LYS A 56 -7.29 -2.03 10.91
C LYS A 56 -7.25 -1.85 12.43
N GLY A 57 -7.13 -2.93 13.19
CA GLY A 57 -7.05 -2.86 14.65
C GLY A 57 -5.79 -2.16 15.15
N ALA A 58 -4.67 -2.33 14.45
CA ALA A 58 -3.38 -1.71 14.80
C ALA A 58 -3.28 -0.23 14.42
N LEU A 59 -4.14 0.26 13.52
CA LEU A 59 -4.16 1.65 13.08
C LEU A 59 -4.85 2.58 14.09
N ARG A 60 -4.30 3.80 14.21
CA ARG A 60 -4.95 4.95 14.87
C ARG A 60 -6.12 5.46 14.05
N GLU A 61 -6.95 6.30 14.67
CA GLU A 61 -8.02 7.00 13.97
C GLU A 61 -7.49 7.76 12.74
N GLY A 62 -8.17 7.59 11.60
CA GLY A 62 -7.74 8.17 10.33
C GLY A 62 -6.51 7.51 9.70
N GLY A 63 -5.99 6.43 10.29
CA GLY A 63 -4.82 5.72 9.81
C GLY A 63 -4.96 5.14 8.40
N VAL A 64 -3.82 4.92 7.75
CA VAL A 64 -3.72 4.46 6.37
C VAL A 64 -2.84 3.22 6.28
N ILE A 65 -3.26 2.24 5.48
CA ILE A 65 -2.36 1.18 5.03
C ILE A 65 -2.05 1.31 3.55
N THR A 66 -0.89 0.80 3.15
CA THR A 66 -0.67 0.38 1.78
C THR A 66 0.05 -0.97 1.76
N THR A 67 -0.31 -1.81 0.80
CA THR A 67 0.29 -3.13 0.65
C THR A 67 0.74 -3.36 -0.79
N GLN A 68 1.94 -3.92 -0.93
CA GLN A 68 2.31 -4.73 -2.09
C GLN A 68 1.40 -5.96 -2.03
N GLY A 69 0.20 -5.80 -2.59
CA GLY A 69 -0.71 -6.91 -2.71
C GLY A 69 -1.55 -6.88 -3.96
N SER A 70 -1.38 -5.82 -4.73
CA SER A 70 -2.13 -5.62 -5.94
C SER A 70 -1.14 -5.70 -7.07
N GLU A 71 -1.00 -6.93 -7.47
CA GLU A 71 -0.33 -7.40 -8.65
C GLU A 71 -0.48 -6.52 -9.91
N ASN A 72 0.27 -6.82 -10.96
CA ASN A 72 0.18 -6.10 -12.22
C ASN A 72 -1.24 -6.17 -12.83
N GLN A 73 -1.90 -5.03 -13.02
CA GLN A 73 -3.25 -4.92 -13.62
C GLN A 73 -3.39 -5.58 -14.99
N TRP A 74 -2.30 -5.77 -15.73
CA TRP A 74 -2.28 -6.47 -17.02
C TRP A 74 -2.33 -7.99 -16.89
N LEU A 75 -1.91 -8.54 -15.76
CA LEU A 75 -1.75 -9.98 -15.54
C LEU A 75 -2.76 -10.54 -14.55
N HIS A 76 -3.06 -9.79 -13.49
CA HIS A 76 -3.66 -10.33 -12.27
C HIS A 76 -4.94 -9.59 -11.85
N LEU A 77 -5.65 -8.97 -12.81
CA LEU A 77 -6.84 -8.16 -12.55
C LEU A 77 -7.94 -8.86 -11.73
N PRO A 78 -8.24 -10.16 -11.91
CA PRO A 78 -9.22 -10.86 -11.06
C PRO A 78 -8.80 -10.90 -9.58
N LEU A 79 -7.51 -11.11 -9.30
CA LEU A 79 -6.97 -11.11 -7.94
C LEU A 79 -7.09 -9.72 -7.31
N ILE A 80 -6.68 -8.67 -8.04
CA ILE A 80 -6.79 -7.28 -7.58
C ILE A 80 -8.24 -6.91 -7.27
N THR A 81 -9.18 -7.36 -8.12
CA THR A 81 -10.61 -7.10 -7.93
C THR A 81 -11.14 -7.76 -6.66
N LYS A 82 -10.79 -9.03 -6.43
CA LYS A 82 -11.14 -9.75 -5.19
C LYS A 82 -10.54 -9.06 -3.96
N LEU A 83 -9.24 -8.73 -4.02
CA LEU A 83 -8.55 -8.05 -2.92
C LEU A 83 -9.18 -6.71 -2.59
N LYS A 84 -9.56 -5.91 -3.60
CA LYS A 84 -10.25 -4.63 -3.40
C LYS A 84 -11.59 -4.84 -2.71
N GLN A 85 -12.35 -5.88 -3.07
CA GLN A 85 -13.61 -6.22 -2.43
C GLN A 85 -13.42 -6.64 -0.96
N ASP A 86 -12.41 -7.46 -0.68
CA ASP A 86 -12.08 -7.87 0.69
C ASP A 86 -11.67 -6.66 1.54
N CYS A 87 -10.84 -5.76 1.00
CA CYS A 87 -10.48 -4.51 1.65
C CYS A 87 -11.70 -3.62 1.92
N LYS A 88 -12.63 -3.49 0.97
CA LYS A 88 -13.87 -2.70 1.12
C LYS A 88 -14.79 -3.21 2.23
N GLN A 89 -14.68 -4.48 2.63
CA GLN A 89 -15.42 -5.02 3.78
C GLN A 89 -14.82 -4.57 5.12
N VAL A 90 -13.57 -4.13 5.14
CA VAL A 90 -12.81 -3.79 6.36
C VAL A 90 -12.63 -2.28 6.50
N PHE A 91 -12.26 -1.62 5.41
CA PHE A 91 -11.96 -0.19 5.36
C PHE A 91 -13.05 0.59 4.61
N PRO A 92 -13.43 1.78 5.10
CA PRO A 92 -14.43 2.61 4.44
C PRO A 92 -13.94 3.25 3.14
N ASN A 93 -12.62 3.35 2.95
CA ASN A 93 -12.02 4.00 1.80
C ASN A 93 -10.87 3.15 1.24
N VAL A 94 -11.00 2.71 -0.01
CA VAL A 94 -10.09 1.76 -0.65
C VAL A 94 -9.85 2.15 -2.10
N GLU A 95 -8.60 2.43 -2.42
CA GLU A 95 -8.14 2.82 -3.75
C GLU A 95 -7.01 1.90 -4.23
N TYR A 96 -6.86 1.82 -5.55
CA TYR A 96 -5.76 1.11 -6.19
C TYR A 96 -4.94 2.12 -6.98
N ALA A 97 -3.63 2.10 -6.76
CA ALA A 97 -2.64 2.87 -7.50
C ALA A 97 -1.67 1.91 -8.20
N TYR A 98 -0.88 2.40 -9.15
CA TYR A 98 0.21 1.63 -9.74
C TYR A 98 1.42 2.49 -10.08
N THR A 99 2.56 1.84 -10.23
CA THR A 99 3.81 2.45 -10.70
C THR A 99 4.48 1.60 -11.77
N THR A 100 5.36 2.22 -12.55
CA THR A 100 6.17 1.55 -13.56
C THR A 100 7.55 1.23 -13.00
N ILE A 101 7.94 -0.04 -13.11
CA ILE A 101 9.24 -0.51 -12.67
C ILE A 101 9.66 -1.66 -13.60
N PRO A 102 10.66 -1.43 -14.50
CA PRO A 102 10.95 -2.35 -15.60
C PRO A 102 11.32 -3.78 -15.19
N THR A 103 11.82 -3.97 -13.98
CA THR A 103 12.27 -5.27 -13.48
C THR A 103 11.16 -6.12 -12.88
N TYR A 104 9.96 -5.58 -12.66
CA TYR A 104 8.80 -6.38 -12.28
C TYR A 104 8.14 -6.99 -13.52
N PRO A 105 7.43 -8.13 -13.37
CA PRO A 105 6.66 -8.75 -14.45
C PRO A 105 5.77 -7.72 -15.17
N SER A 106 5.88 -7.69 -16.51
CA SER A 106 5.16 -6.73 -17.37
C SER A 106 5.39 -5.24 -17.01
N GLY A 107 6.52 -4.91 -16.37
CA GLY A 107 7.05 -3.55 -16.24
C GLY A 107 6.32 -2.61 -15.28
N GLN A 108 5.37 -3.13 -14.49
CA GLN A 108 4.62 -2.33 -13.52
C GLN A 108 4.14 -3.19 -12.33
N ILE A 109 3.83 -2.52 -11.22
CA ILE A 109 3.21 -3.13 -10.04
C ILE A 109 2.17 -2.17 -9.45
N GLY A 110 1.15 -2.72 -8.79
CA GLY A 110 0.11 -1.95 -8.12
C GLY A 110 0.29 -1.87 -6.60
N PHE A 111 -0.44 -0.94 -6.00
CA PHE A 111 -0.60 -0.84 -4.55
C PHE A 111 -2.09 -0.74 -4.19
N MET A 112 -2.52 -1.50 -3.19
CA MET A 112 -3.81 -1.26 -2.53
C MET A 112 -3.56 -0.21 -1.44
N VAL A 113 -4.41 0.81 -1.39
CA VAL A 113 -4.34 1.87 -0.38
C VAL A 113 -5.68 1.93 0.34
N CYS A 114 -5.68 1.68 1.65
CA CYS A 114 -6.90 1.66 2.45
C CYS A 114 -6.78 2.66 3.61
N CYS A 115 -7.87 3.34 3.93
CA CYS A 115 -7.88 4.37 4.97
C CYS A 115 -9.12 4.25 5.85
N LEU A 116 -8.95 4.53 7.15
CA LEU A 116 -10.03 4.56 8.13
C LEU A 116 -10.89 5.84 8.03
N ASP A 117 -10.40 6.89 7.39
CA ASP A 117 -11.15 8.11 7.09
C ASP A 117 -11.91 7.96 5.76
N ALA A 118 -13.22 7.78 5.85
CA ALA A 118 -14.13 7.62 4.72
C ALA A 118 -14.12 8.83 3.76
N ASN A 119 -13.78 10.02 4.26
CA ASN A 119 -13.82 11.27 3.50
C ASN A 119 -12.44 11.64 2.90
N ARG A 120 -11.40 10.86 3.18
CA ARG A 120 -10.05 11.12 2.68
C ARG A 120 -9.97 10.98 1.16
N ASN A 121 -9.49 11.99 0.47
CA ASN A 121 -9.13 11.82 -0.94
C ASN A 121 -7.71 11.22 -1.05
N LEU A 122 -7.60 9.90 -1.18
CA LEU A 122 -6.31 9.20 -1.29
C LEU A 122 -5.55 9.54 -2.57
N LYS A 123 -6.25 10.05 -3.59
CA LYS A 123 -5.67 10.40 -4.89
C LYS A 123 -4.96 11.75 -4.88
N LYS A 124 -5.15 12.55 -3.83
CA LYS A 124 -4.54 13.87 -3.68
C LYS A 124 -3.59 13.88 -2.49
N PRO A 125 -2.30 14.19 -2.68
CA PRO A 125 -1.37 14.26 -1.56
C PRO A 125 -1.73 15.45 -0.66
N VAL A 126 -2.00 15.15 0.61
CA VAL A 126 -2.43 16.13 1.63
C VAL A 126 -1.25 16.90 2.23
N ARG A 127 -0.04 16.35 2.08
CA ARG A 127 1.24 17.01 2.38
C ARG A 127 1.98 17.16 1.07
N GLN A 128 2.63 18.30 0.90
CA GLN A 128 3.38 18.62 -0.32
C GLN A 128 4.75 19.14 0.09
N TRP A 129 5.76 18.72 -0.68
CA TRP A 129 7.06 19.35 -0.67
C TRP A 129 7.08 20.46 -1.73
N SER A 130 8.02 21.40 -1.60
CA SER A 130 8.34 22.26 -2.74
C SER A 130 8.93 21.43 -3.87
N GLU A 131 8.79 21.89 -5.11
CA GLU A 131 9.36 21.20 -6.29
C GLU A 131 10.87 20.95 -6.15
N ALA A 132 11.61 21.91 -5.56
CA ALA A 132 13.04 21.76 -5.29
C ALA A 132 13.34 20.69 -4.22
N GLU A 133 12.47 20.51 -3.23
CA GLU A 133 12.60 19.43 -2.25
C GLU A 133 12.26 18.07 -2.87
N GLU A 134 11.23 17.99 -3.71
CA GLU A 134 10.88 16.77 -4.45
C GLU A 134 12.06 16.32 -5.32
N ASP A 135 12.62 17.22 -6.14
CA ASP A 135 13.77 16.93 -7.02
C ASP A 135 15.01 16.47 -6.23
N LYS A 136 15.24 17.06 -5.05
CA LYS A 136 16.35 16.69 -4.19
C LYS A 136 16.17 15.32 -3.52
N LEU A 137 14.96 14.97 -3.10
CA LEU A 137 14.68 13.78 -2.29
C LEU A 137 14.26 12.57 -3.12
N CYS A 138 13.63 12.78 -4.27
CA CYS A 138 12.92 11.75 -5.01
C CYS A 138 13.38 11.69 -6.46
N LYS A 139 13.64 10.47 -6.95
CA LYS A 139 13.93 10.23 -8.36
C LYS A 139 12.69 9.92 -9.21
N TYR A 140 11.57 9.62 -8.57
CA TYR A 140 10.35 9.15 -9.22
C TYR A 140 9.10 9.84 -8.66
N TYR A 141 8.93 9.79 -7.33
CA TYR A 141 7.78 10.40 -6.70
C TYR A 141 7.82 11.93 -6.83
N ASN A 142 6.69 12.50 -7.22
CA ASN A 142 6.33 13.90 -7.03
C ASN A 142 4.80 13.97 -6.90
N LYS A 143 4.26 15.13 -6.51
CA LYS A 143 2.82 15.28 -6.32
C LYS A 143 1.98 14.89 -7.55
N GLU A 144 2.45 15.16 -8.76
CA GLU A 144 1.70 14.89 -10.00
C GLU A 144 1.70 13.40 -10.34
N ILE A 145 2.83 12.73 -10.11
CA ILE A 145 2.98 11.27 -10.23
C ILE A 145 2.10 10.56 -9.20
N HIS A 146 1.97 11.08 -7.98
CA HIS A 146 1.02 10.55 -6.98
C HIS A 146 -0.39 10.52 -7.55
N GLU A 147 -0.87 11.63 -8.12
CA GLU A 147 -2.23 11.72 -8.66
C GLU A 147 -2.41 10.81 -9.88
N ALA A 148 -1.42 10.80 -10.78
CA ALA A 148 -1.43 9.98 -11.99
C ALA A 148 -1.42 8.47 -11.69
N ALA A 149 -0.82 8.03 -10.59
CA ALA A 149 -0.78 6.63 -10.18
C ALA A 149 -2.17 6.01 -9.97
N PHE A 150 -3.19 6.82 -9.68
CA PHE A 150 -4.59 6.38 -9.54
C PHE A 150 -5.40 6.44 -10.84
N VAL A 151 -4.80 6.91 -11.95
CA VAL A 151 -5.44 7.00 -13.25
C VAL A 151 -5.22 5.71 -14.02
N LEU A 152 -6.22 4.83 -14.00
CA LEU A 152 -6.12 3.49 -14.56
C LEU A 152 -6.61 3.42 -16.02
N PRO A 153 -6.06 2.49 -16.83
CA PRO A 153 -6.63 2.11 -18.12
C PRO A 153 -8.12 1.73 -17.99
N ASN A 154 -8.89 1.96 -19.05
CA ASN A 154 -10.35 1.74 -19.03
C ASN A 154 -10.77 0.32 -18.62
N PHE A 155 -10.02 -0.71 -19.03
CA PHE A 155 -10.33 -2.09 -18.66
C PHE A 155 -10.20 -2.32 -17.14
N ALA A 156 -9.11 -1.83 -16.54
CA ALA A 156 -8.85 -1.95 -15.11
C ALA A 156 -9.83 -1.08 -14.31
N LYS A 157 -10.06 0.16 -14.75
CA LYS A 157 -11.05 1.07 -14.16
C LYS A 157 -12.46 0.45 -14.15
N LYS A 158 -12.86 -0.28 -15.20
CA LYS A 158 -14.17 -0.95 -15.26
C LYS A 158 -14.26 -2.09 -14.25
N ALA A 159 -13.20 -2.90 -14.12
CA ALA A 159 -13.15 -4.02 -13.19
C ALA A 159 -13.07 -3.60 -11.73
N LEU A 160 -12.39 -2.48 -11.42
CA LEU A 160 -12.10 -2.04 -10.06
C LEU A 160 -13.06 -0.97 -9.50
N LYS A 161 -14.19 -0.73 -10.17
CA LYS A 161 -15.24 0.17 -9.65
C LYS A 161 -15.81 -0.38 -8.33
#